data_AF-A0A2D4L6I4-F1
#
_entry.id   AF-A0A2D4L6I4-F1
#
_cell.length_a   1.000
_cell.length_b   1.000
_cell.length_c   1.000
_cell.angle_alpha   90.00
_cell.angle_beta   90.00
_cell.angle_gamma   90.00
#
_symmetry.space_group_name_H-M   'P 1'
#
loop_
_entity.id
_entity.type
_entity.pdbx_description
1 polymer ?
#
loop_
_entity_poly.entity_id
_entity_poly.type
_entity_poly.pdbx_seq_one_letter_code
_entity_poly.pdbx_strand_id
1 'polypeptide(L)'
;EYILTDIWKAHMCNAKLLKNMPELSGVLHQCHVLASEMVHFIHQMQYYITFEVLECSWDELWNKVQQAQDLDHIIAAHEVFLDTIISRCLLDADSRMLLNQLRAVFDQILEFQNVQDAMYRG
;
A
#
# COMPACT_ATOMS: atom_id res chain seq x y z
N GLU A 1 -1.80 -1.46 -8.83
CA GLU A 1 -0.62 -1.91 -9.59
C GLU A 1 -0.28 -1.00 -10.77
N TYR A 2 -1.17 -0.82 -11.77
CA TYR A 2 -0.88 -0.02 -12.98
C TYR A 2 -0.46 1.44 -12.71
N ILE A 3 -1.14 2.12 -11.77
CA ILE A 3 -0.86 3.53 -11.42
C ILE A 3 0.54 3.70 -10.83
N LEU A 4 0.97 2.80 -9.92
CA LEU A 4 2.27 2.89 -9.25
C LEU A 4 3.43 2.61 -10.21
N THR A 5 3.25 1.67 -11.13
CA THR A 5 4.25 1.31 -12.14
C THR A 5 4.46 2.42 -13.17
N ASP A 6 3.39 3.10 -13.60
CA ASP A 6 3.49 4.23 -14.53
C ASP A 6 4.12 5.47 -13.87
N ILE A 7 3.78 5.72 -12.60
CA ILE A 7 4.40 6.75 -11.76
C ILE A 7 5.90 6.47 -11.59
N TRP A 8 6.27 5.22 -11.29
CA TRP A 8 7.67 4.82 -11.12
C TRP A 8 8.51 4.98 -12.40
N LYS A 9 7.93 4.66 -13.57
CA LYS A 9 8.59 4.89 -14.86
C LYS A 9 8.83 6.37 -15.14
N ALA A 10 7.91 7.26 -14.73
CA ALA A 10 8.11 8.70 -14.82
C ALA A 10 9.27 9.17 -13.92
N HIS A 11 9.36 8.67 -12.69
CA HIS A 11 10.45 9.01 -11.73
C HIS A 11 11.85 8.64 -12.23
N MET A 12 12.01 7.48 -12.89
CA MET A 12 13.32 7.02 -13.39
C MET A 12 13.80 7.78 -14.64
N CYS A 13 12.88 8.35 -15.43
CA CYS A 13 13.24 8.98 -16.70
C CYS A 13 13.80 10.40 -16.52
N ASN A 14 13.40 11.11 -15.46
CA ASN A 14 13.68 12.54 -15.31
C ASN A 14 15.00 12.88 -14.60
N ALA A 15 15.69 11.91 -13.99
CA ALA A 15 17.04 12.08 -13.43
C ALA A 15 18.06 12.57 -14.49
N LYS A 16 17.78 12.34 -15.78
CA LYS A 16 18.62 12.79 -16.90
C LYS A 16 18.55 14.30 -17.16
N LEU A 17 17.45 14.97 -16.80
CA LEU A 17 17.25 16.40 -17.07
C LEU A 17 18.06 17.28 -16.10
N LEU A 18 18.18 16.86 -14.85
CA LEU A 18 18.91 17.60 -13.81
C LEU A 18 20.41 17.24 -13.72
N LYS A 19 20.89 16.37 -14.61
CA LYS A 19 22.29 15.91 -14.65
C LYS A 19 23.30 17.04 -14.92
N ASN A 20 22.81 18.18 -15.42
CA ASN A 20 23.61 19.36 -15.73
C ASN A 20 23.81 20.32 -14.53
N MET A 21 23.27 20.01 -13.34
CA MET A 21 23.47 20.77 -12.11
C MET A 21 24.14 19.90 -11.03
N PRO A 22 25.48 19.81 -11.02
CA PRO A 22 26.22 18.96 -10.09
C PRO A 22 25.99 19.32 -8.61
N GLU A 23 25.64 20.58 -8.32
CA GLU A 23 25.33 21.07 -6.97
C GLU A 23 24.09 20.38 -6.35
N LEU A 24 23.17 19.89 -7.19
CA LEU A 24 21.94 19.23 -6.75
C LEU A 24 22.08 17.71 -6.65
N SER A 25 23.21 17.13 -7.06
CA SER A 25 23.41 15.68 -7.15
C SER A 25 23.13 14.96 -5.81
N GLY A 26 23.63 15.51 -4.69
CA GLY A 26 23.41 14.93 -3.37
C GLY A 26 21.93 14.95 -2.94
N VAL A 27 21.23 16.05 -3.21
CA VAL A 27 19.80 16.20 -2.90
C VAL A 27 18.97 15.25 -3.77
N LEU A 28 19.27 15.16 -5.06
CA LEU A 28 18.57 14.24 -5.97
C LEU A 28 18.78 12.78 -5.58
N HIS A 29 19.97 12.42 -5.13
CA HIS A 29 20.22 11.08 -4.61
C HIS A 29 19.34 10.77 -3.40
N GLN A 30 19.26 11.70 -2.43
CA GLN A 30 18.38 11.54 -1.26
C GLN A 30 16.91 11.44 -1.65
N CYS A 31 16.44 12.25 -2.61
CA CYS A 31 15.08 12.14 -3.14
C CYS A 31 14.82 10.76 -3.77
N HIS A 32 15.79 10.20 -4.51
CA HIS A 32 15.64 8.87 -5.10
C HIS A 32 15.59 7.75 -4.05
N VAL A 33 16.40 7.85 -2.99
CA VAL A 33 16.36 6.90 -1.87
C VAL A 33 15.00 6.97 -1.19
N LEU A 34 14.53 8.17 -0.85
CA LEU A 34 13.22 8.36 -0.22
C LEU A 34 12.08 7.83 -1.10
N ALA A 35 12.10 8.11 -2.41
CA ALA A 35 11.12 7.57 -3.35
C ALA A 35 11.13 6.03 -3.37
N SER A 36 12.30 5.41 -3.30
CA SER A 36 12.44 3.94 -3.22
C SER A 36 11.82 3.38 -1.94
N GLU A 37 12.03 4.05 -0.80
CA GLU A 37 11.43 3.66 0.49
C GLU A 37 9.90 3.79 0.46
N MET A 38 9.37 4.88 -0.10
CA MET A 38 7.92 5.08 -0.28
C MET A 38 7.30 3.98 -1.14
N VAL A 39 7.93 3.63 -2.26
CA VAL A 39 7.48 2.53 -3.14
C VAL A 39 7.53 1.19 -2.40
N HIS A 40 8.60 0.93 -1.66
CA HIS A 40 8.71 -0.30 -0.88
C HIS A 40 7.58 -0.39 0.15
N PHE A 41 7.31 0.69 0.90
CA PHE A 41 6.23 0.76 1.86
C PHE A 41 4.86 0.43 1.24
N ILE A 42 4.54 1.02 0.08
CA ILE A 42 3.28 0.74 -0.63
C ILE A 42 3.16 -0.73 -1.00
N HIS A 43 4.24 -1.32 -1.53
CA HIS A 43 4.24 -2.73 -1.89
C HIS A 43 4.07 -3.64 -0.67
N GLN A 44 4.73 -3.34 0.45
CA GLN A 44 4.56 -4.12 1.68
C GLN A 44 3.12 -4.03 2.20
N MET A 45 2.50 -2.84 2.17
CA MET A 45 1.10 -2.68 2.56
C MET A 45 0.14 -3.46 1.65
N GLN A 46 0.35 -3.42 0.34
CA GLN A 46 -0.46 -4.20 -0.62
C GLN A 46 -0.29 -5.70 -0.41
N TYR A 47 0.94 -6.15 -0.17
CA TYR A 47 1.23 -7.55 0.11
C TYR A 47 0.52 -8.02 1.38
N TYR A 48 0.65 -7.26 2.47
CA TYR A 48 -0.01 -7.55 3.74
C TYR A 48 -1.53 -7.75 3.56
N ILE A 49 -2.21 -6.76 2.95
CA ILE A 49 -3.66 -6.82 2.78
C ILE A 49 -4.07 -7.99 1.88
N THR A 50 -3.37 -8.20 0.76
CA THR A 50 -3.81 -9.15 -0.26
C THR A 50 -3.50 -10.58 0.13
N PHE A 51 -2.28 -10.85 0.59
CA PHE A 51 -1.81 -12.21 0.85
C PHE A 51 -1.93 -12.60 2.32
N GLU A 52 -1.53 -11.74 3.25
CA GLU A 52 -1.54 -12.12 4.68
C GLU A 52 -2.91 -11.99 5.33
N VAL A 53 -3.75 -11.09 4.85
CA VAL A 53 -5.11 -10.89 5.35
C VAL A 53 -6.12 -11.60 4.48
N LEU A 54 -6.30 -11.17 3.23
CA LEU A 54 -7.39 -11.68 2.39
C LEU A 54 -7.22 -13.15 2.02
N GLU A 55 -6.07 -13.55 1.46
CA GLU A 55 -5.84 -14.94 1.04
C GLU A 55 -5.89 -15.92 2.23
N CYS A 56 -5.19 -15.60 3.34
CA CYS A 56 -5.22 -16.45 4.54
C CYS A 56 -6.62 -16.56 5.16
N SER A 57 -7.37 -15.46 5.24
CA SER A 57 -8.72 -15.49 5.81
C SER A 57 -9.69 -16.23 4.89
N TRP A 58 -9.50 -16.14 3.57
CA TRP A 58 -10.28 -16.88 2.59
C TRP A 58 -10.05 -18.39 2.71
N ASP A 59 -8.79 -18.83 2.81
CA ASP A 59 -8.47 -20.24 3.00
C ASP A 59 -9.12 -20.79 4.29
N GLU A 60 -9.07 -20.03 5.39
CA GLU A 60 -9.73 -20.41 6.64
C GLU A 60 -11.26 -20.52 6.48
N LEU A 61 -11.89 -19.52 5.85
CA LEU A 61 -13.33 -19.53 5.58
C LEU A 61 -13.70 -20.76 4.74
N TRP A 62 -12.98 -20.99 3.65
CA TRP A 62 -13.26 -22.08 2.73
C TRP A 62 -13.18 -23.43 3.44
N ASN A 63 -12.13 -23.63 4.25
CA ASN A 63 -11.96 -24.85 5.04
C ASN A 63 -13.13 -25.08 6.02
N LYS A 64 -13.62 -24.02 6.68
CA LYS A 64 -14.80 -24.11 7.57
C LYS A 64 -16.09 -24.40 6.81
N VAL A 65 -16.29 -23.78 5.66
CA VAL A 65 -17.48 -24.00 4.81
C VAL A 65 -17.54 -25.44 4.29
N GLN A 66 -16.40 -26.02 3.90
CA GLN A 66 -16.35 -27.42 3.45
C GLN A 66 -16.69 -28.44 4.55
N GLN A 67 -16.51 -28.05 5.82
CA GLN A 67 -16.77 -28.90 6.99
C GLN A 67 -18.14 -28.62 7.65
N ALA A 68 -18.84 -27.58 7.20
CA ALA A 68 -20.12 -27.16 7.77
C ALA A 68 -21.21 -28.21 7.53
N GLN A 69 -22.01 -28.48 8.56
CA GLN A 69 -23.08 -29.49 8.50
C GLN A 69 -24.44 -28.90 8.12
N ASP A 70 -24.59 -27.59 8.29
CA ASP A 70 -25.81 -26.84 8.04
C ASP A 70 -25.50 -25.38 7.69
N LEU A 71 -26.55 -24.62 7.40
CA LEU A 71 -26.45 -23.22 7.04
C LEU A 71 -25.94 -22.34 8.19
N ASP A 72 -26.28 -22.67 9.43
CA ASP A 72 -25.88 -21.87 10.60
C ASP A 72 -24.36 -21.92 10.80
N HIS A 73 -23.74 -23.08 10.57
CA HIS A 73 -22.28 -23.21 10.57
C HIS A 73 -21.61 -22.36 9.46
N ILE A 74 -22.24 -22.26 8.28
CA ILE A 74 -21.73 -21.40 7.19
C ILE A 74 -21.83 -19.92 7.58
N ILE A 75 -22.96 -19.51 8.16
CA ILE A 75 -23.17 -18.13 8.62
C ILE A 75 -22.12 -17.77 9.67
N ALA A 76 -21.93 -18.62 10.69
CA ALA A 76 -20.94 -18.39 11.74
C ALA A 76 -19.51 -18.31 11.19
N ALA A 77 -19.14 -19.19 10.25
CA ALA A 77 -17.82 -19.12 9.61
C ALA A 77 -17.61 -17.81 8.83
N HIS A 78 -18.65 -17.34 8.15
CA HIS A 78 -18.63 -16.08 7.41
C HIS A 78 -18.56 -14.85 8.32
N GLU A 79 -19.28 -14.84 9.45
CA GLU A 79 -19.19 -13.77 10.45
C GLU A 79 -17.76 -13.64 10.99
N VAL A 80 -17.12 -14.76 11.36
CA VAL A 80 -15.72 -14.77 11.81
C VAL A 80 -14.78 -14.26 10.71
N PHE A 81 -15.00 -14.66 9.46
CA PHE A 81 -14.22 -14.15 8.33
C PHE A 81 -14.33 -12.63 8.20
N LEU A 82 -15.55 -12.09 8.23
CA LEU A 82 -15.79 -10.65 8.12
C LEU A 82 -15.14 -9.88 9.26
N ASP A 83 -15.32 -10.32 10.50
CA ASP A 83 -14.71 -9.67 11.67
C ASP A 83 -13.18 -9.67 11.56
N THR A 84 -12.61 -10.79 11.10
CA THR A 84 -11.16 -10.93 10.90
C THR A 84 -10.63 -9.96 9.85
N ILE A 85 -11.27 -9.89 8.66
CA ILE A 85 -10.79 -8.98 7.60
C ILE A 85 -11.05 -7.52 7.95
N ILE A 86 -12.15 -7.19 8.63
CA ILE A 86 -12.44 -5.81 9.07
C ILE A 86 -11.35 -5.35 10.03
N SER A 87 -11.00 -6.19 11.01
CA SER A 87 -9.99 -5.82 11.99
C SER A 87 -8.59 -5.78 11.38
N ARG A 88 -8.17 -6.82 10.67
CA ARG A 88 -6.81 -6.91 10.10
C ARG A 88 -6.57 -5.95 8.94
N CYS A 89 -7.61 -5.52 8.21
CA CYS A 89 -7.51 -4.42 7.25
C CYS A 89 -7.59 -3.03 7.90
N LEU A 90 -7.62 -2.95 9.23
CA LEU A 90 -7.66 -1.70 10.00
C LEU A 90 -8.94 -0.88 9.77
N LEU A 91 -10.05 -1.55 9.48
CA LEU A 91 -11.35 -0.95 9.18
C LEU A 91 -12.29 -0.91 10.40
N ASP A 92 -11.89 -1.49 11.53
CA ASP A 92 -12.61 -1.38 12.79
C ASP A 92 -12.40 -0.02 13.48
N ALA A 93 -13.23 0.24 14.49
CA ALA A 93 -13.19 1.50 15.24
C ALA A 93 -11.90 1.65 16.06
N ASP A 94 -11.35 0.55 16.57
CA ASP A 94 -10.17 0.53 17.42
C ASP A 94 -8.89 0.85 16.63
N SER A 95 -8.87 0.49 15.35
CA SER A 95 -7.77 0.72 14.40
C SER A 95 -7.78 2.10 13.78
N ARG A 96 -8.81 2.93 14.05
CA ARG A 96 -9.01 4.23 13.40
C ARG A 96 -7.81 5.17 13.54
N MET A 97 -7.14 5.18 14.69
CA MET A 97 -5.96 6.01 14.89
C MET A 97 -4.81 5.59 13.96
N LEU A 98 -4.56 4.29 13.84
CA LEU A 98 -3.53 3.75 12.94
C LEU A 98 -3.90 3.97 11.48
N LEU A 99 -5.15 3.75 11.10
CA LEU A 99 -5.64 4.02 9.74
C LEU A 99 -5.43 5.49 9.34
N ASN A 100 -5.66 6.43 10.27
CA ASN A 100 -5.42 7.84 10.01
C ASN A 100 -3.93 8.15 9.82
N GLN A 101 -3.03 7.50 10.57
CA GLN A 101 -1.59 7.64 10.35
C GLN A 101 -1.17 7.09 8.98
N LEU A 102 -1.68 5.92 8.60
CA LEU A 102 -1.42 5.35 7.28
C LEU A 102 -1.91 6.25 6.15
N ARG A 103 -3.11 6.84 6.28
CA ARG A 103 -3.62 7.83 5.32
C ARG A 103 -2.70 9.05 5.22
N ALA A 104 -2.27 9.60 6.35
CA ALA A 104 -1.33 10.72 6.35
C ALA A 104 0.00 10.37 5.65
N VAL A 105 0.51 9.14 5.83
CA VAL A 105 1.70 8.67 5.10
C VAL A 105 1.43 8.59 3.60
N PHE A 106 0.31 8.01 3.16
CA PHE A 106 -0.04 7.98 1.74
C PHE A 106 -0.22 9.37 1.14
N ASP A 107 -0.83 10.31 1.86
CA ASP A 107 -0.98 11.70 1.43
C ASP A 107 0.39 12.37 1.24
N GLN A 108 1.34 12.14 2.15
CA GLN A 108 2.71 12.63 2.03
C GLN A 108 3.46 12.02 0.84
N ILE A 109 3.24 10.75 0.53
CA ILE A 109 3.83 10.12 -0.66
C ILE A 109 3.28 10.76 -1.94
N LEU A 110 1.97 11.02 -2.00
CA LEU A 110 1.33 11.69 -3.14
C LEU A 110 1.82 13.14 -3.30
N GLU A 111 1.96 13.87 -2.20
CA GLU A 111 2.52 15.22 -2.20
C GLU A 111 3.97 15.24 -2.71
N PHE A 112 4.81 14.34 -2.20
CA PHE A 112 6.19 14.18 -2.65
C PHE A 112 6.27 13.92 -4.15
N GLN A 113 5.43 13.02 -4.66
CA GLN A 113 5.34 12.72 -6.09
C GLN A 113 4.95 13.96 -6.90
N ASN A 114 3.92 14.70 -6.48
CA ASN A 114 3.46 15.91 -7.20
C ASN A 114 4.55 16.98 -7.27
N VAL A 115 5.29 17.20 -6.17
CA VAL A 115 6.41 18.15 -6.12
C VAL A 115 7.53 17.68 -7.03
N GLN A 116 7.86 16.39 -6.99
CA GLN A 116 8.92 15.84 -7.84
C GLN A 116 8.58 15.93 -9.33
N ASP A 117 7.34 15.65 -9.72
CA ASP A 117 6.87 15.82 -11.11
C ASP A 117 6.91 17.29 -11.55
N ALA A 118 6.53 18.23 -10.69
CA ALA A 118 6.61 19.65 -10.99
C ALA A 118 8.06 20.12 -11.20
N MET A 119 9.00 19.65 -10.37
CA MET A 119 10.43 19.99 -10.53
C MET A 119 11.02 19.50 -11.85
N TYR A 120 10.54 18.39 -12.40
CA TYR A 120 11.07 17.83 -13.65
C TYR A 120 10.39 18.37 -14.92
N ARG A 121 9.23 19.02 -14.79
CA ARG A 121 8.52 19.66 -15.92
C ARG A 121 8.86 21.14 -16.11
N GLY A 122 9.45 21.79 -15.10
CA GLY A 122 10.00 23.14 -15.19
C GLY A 122 11.37 23.15 -15.87
#